data_AF-A0A3D8SBA2-F1
#
_entry.id   AF-A0A3D8SBA2-F1
#
_cell.length_a   1.000
_cell.length_b   1.000
_cell.length_c   1.000
_cell.angle_alpha   90.00
_cell.angle_beta   90.00
_cell.angle_gamma   90.00
#
_symmetry.space_group_name_H-M   'P 1'
#
loop_
_entity.id
_entity.type
_entity.pdbx_description
1 polymer ?
#
loop_
_entity_poly.entity_id
_entity_poly.type
_entity_poly.pdbx_seq_one_letter_code
_entity_poly.pdbx_strand_id
1 'polypeptide(L)'
;MASTIRHSLLLHRSNRIQCKPRMAFSTDPKPRPPWDRPTWSNIDVSLSTENYPGVGKVKQGAARWGFALYRCTYAEKYDSAWKRLVELIQAHVPSTLEKTGRLDLLPTHDLPVIEDPKLDGATSHDIREHFTQWTETQLARILVDPTTRTGRMQNPTAFATGLGPRTVPYPLQNILGPRFNYCLFADEICLESMDEMPSSPVVKLLNRDWVRPRTARDVLGPNSEYKICDDHGYHDGITDDPDEDVGWMYMPVHCYIDYFDRLMEPMDWDHAYRRPPEMEMQVMLPGWWRKKEKPVS
;
A
#
# COMPACT_ATOMS: atom_id res chain seq x y z
N MET A 1 -90.55 11.44 39.11
CA MET A 1 -90.62 12.26 37.87
C MET A 1 -89.26 12.11 37.20
N ALA A 2 -89.12 11.19 36.23
CA ALA A 2 -89.21 11.45 34.79
C ALA A 2 -88.01 12.31 34.30
N SER A 3 -87.24 12.02 33.26
CA SER A 3 -87.31 11.00 32.21
C SER A 3 -85.95 10.94 31.51
N THR A 4 -85.58 9.73 31.10
CA THR A 4 -84.68 9.40 29.99
C THR A 4 -85.02 10.21 28.72
N ILE A 5 -84.03 10.53 27.87
CA ILE A 5 -84.13 10.39 26.40
C ILE A 5 -82.73 10.22 25.80
N ARG A 6 -82.57 9.09 25.13
CA ARG A 6 -81.54 8.75 24.14
C ARG A 6 -81.86 9.49 22.84
N HIS A 7 -80.86 9.94 22.09
CA HIS A 7 -80.99 10.00 20.64
C HIS A 7 -79.80 9.30 19.97
N SER A 8 -80.16 8.21 19.29
CA SER A 8 -79.41 7.49 18.28
C SER A 8 -79.72 8.12 16.92
N LEU A 9 -78.72 8.25 16.06
CA LEU A 9 -78.81 8.31 14.58
C LEU A 9 -77.37 8.11 14.07
N LEU A 10 -76.95 6.88 13.81
CA LEU A 10 -77.00 6.17 12.53
C LEU A 10 -76.27 6.87 11.36
N LEU A 11 -75.12 6.27 11.04
CA LEU A 11 -74.63 5.93 9.70
C LEU A 11 -74.54 7.06 8.67
N HIS A 12 -73.31 7.51 8.42
CA HIS A 12 -72.82 7.69 7.05
C HIS A 12 -71.53 6.90 6.86
N ARG A 13 -71.64 5.83 6.05
CA ARG A 13 -70.52 5.09 5.48
C ARG A 13 -69.74 6.03 4.57
N SER A 14 -68.47 6.28 4.86
CA SER A 14 -67.54 6.78 3.87
C SER A 14 -66.51 5.69 3.58
N ASN A 15 -66.72 5.01 2.45
CA ASN A 15 -65.70 4.22 1.79
C ASN A 15 -64.60 5.18 1.33
N ARG A 16 -63.34 4.95 1.74
CA ARG A 16 -62.19 4.95 0.83
C ARG A 16 -60.86 4.65 1.54
N ILE A 17 -60.25 3.59 1.03
CA ILE A 17 -58.81 3.39 0.82
C ILE A 17 -58.01 2.99 2.07
N GLN A 18 -57.83 1.67 2.19
CA GLN A 18 -56.70 1.05 2.87
C GLN A 18 -55.39 1.68 2.35
N CYS A 19 -54.72 2.47 3.18
CA CYS A 19 -53.31 2.78 2.96
C CYS A 19 -52.51 1.49 3.16
N LYS A 20 -52.10 0.88 2.03
CA LYS A 20 -51.12 -0.21 2.00
C LYS A 20 -49.84 0.24 2.70
N PRO A 21 -49.12 -0.68 3.38
CA PRO A 21 -47.86 -0.36 4.01
C PRO A 21 -46.86 0.15 2.97
N ARG A 22 -46.18 1.25 3.32
CA ARG A 22 -45.11 1.88 2.54
C ARG A 22 -44.05 0.82 2.25
N MET A 23 -43.83 0.52 0.98
CA MET A 23 -42.77 -0.38 0.54
C MET A 23 -41.45 0.05 1.18
N ALA A 24 -40.74 -0.92 1.74
CA ALA A 24 -39.39 -0.75 2.23
C ALA A 24 -38.53 -0.13 1.13
N PHE A 25 -37.84 0.97 1.45
CA PHE A 25 -36.73 1.43 0.64
C PHE A 25 -35.69 0.31 0.66
N SER A 26 -35.42 -0.27 -0.50
CA SER A 26 -34.22 -1.08 -0.70
C SER A 26 -33.01 -0.19 -0.38
N THR A 27 -32.26 -0.56 0.64
CA THR A 27 -31.05 0.13 1.10
C THR A 27 -29.82 -0.25 0.31
N ASP A 28 -29.94 -0.98 -0.80
CA ASP A 28 -28.79 -1.23 -1.66
C ASP A 28 -28.48 0.04 -2.48
N PRO A 29 -27.36 0.73 -2.20
CA PRO A 29 -26.94 1.81 -3.05
C PRO A 29 -26.59 1.20 -4.41
N LYS A 30 -27.23 1.68 -5.47
CA LYS A 30 -26.80 1.38 -6.85
C LYS A 30 -25.27 1.58 -6.93
N PRO A 31 -24.53 0.68 -7.59
CA PRO A 31 -23.10 0.86 -7.79
C PRO A 31 -22.87 2.25 -8.40
N ARG A 32 -22.08 3.09 -7.72
CA ARG A 32 -21.73 4.41 -8.25
C ARG A 32 -20.95 4.21 -9.55
N PRO A 33 -21.17 5.06 -10.56
CA PRO A 33 -20.36 4.99 -11.78
C PRO A 33 -18.87 5.18 -11.45
N PRO A 34 -17.93 4.65 -12.26
CA PRO A 34 -16.50 4.68 -11.96
C PRO A 34 -15.93 6.09 -11.66
N TRP A 35 -16.50 7.14 -12.25
CA TRP A 35 -16.11 8.54 -12.04
C TRP A 35 -16.72 9.19 -10.78
N ASP A 36 -17.60 8.49 -10.08
CA ASP A 36 -18.22 8.90 -8.81
C ASP A 36 -17.73 8.00 -7.64
N ARG A 37 -16.65 7.25 -7.88
CA ARG A 37 -15.93 6.56 -6.82
C ARG A 37 -15.25 7.63 -5.95
N PRO A 38 -15.37 7.52 -4.62
CA PRO A 38 -14.67 8.43 -3.73
C PRO A 38 -13.16 8.34 -4.00
N THR A 39 -12.45 9.47 -3.87
CA THR A 39 -10.99 9.49 -3.89
C THR A 39 -10.46 8.43 -2.92
N TRP A 40 -9.48 7.67 -3.38
CA TRP A 40 -8.89 6.53 -2.68
C TRP A 40 -9.86 5.40 -2.31
N SER A 41 -10.77 5.07 -3.22
CA SER A 41 -11.72 3.96 -3.03
C SER A 41 -11.06 2.60 -2.86
N ASN A 42 -9.82 2.40 -3.31
CA ASN A 42 -9.16 1.11 -3.15
C ASN A 42 -8.67 0.92 -1.70
N ILE A 43 -8.51 1.99 -0.92
CA ILE A 43 -8.30 1.88 0.53
C ILE A 43 -9.52 1.21 1.18
N ASP A 44 -10.75 1.55 0.78
CA ASP A 44 -11.97 0.91 1.28
C ASP A 44 -11.97 -0.59 0.97
N VAL A 45 -11.51 -0.94 -0.23
CA VAL A 45 -11.29 -2.33 -0.67
C VAL A 45 -10.26 -3.00 0.26
N SER A 46 -9.13 -2.37 0.56
CA SER A 46 -8.11 -2.93 1.48
C SER A 46 -8.65 -3.21 2.90
N LEU A 47 -9.65 -2.45 3.34
CA LEU A 47 -10.25 -2.56 4.67
C LEU A 47 -11.39 -3.59 4.75
N SER A 48 -11.90 -4.07 3.60
CA SER A 48 -12.96 -5.06 3.57
C SER A 48 -12.46 -6.44 4.00
N THR A 49 -13.23 -7.10 4.87
CA THR A 49 -12.94 -8.44 5.40
C THR A 49 -12.99 -9.56 4.35
N GLU A 50 -13.47 -9.25 3.14
CA GLU A 50 -13.66 -10.22 2.04
C GLU A 50 -12.48 -10.26 1.05
N ASN A 51 -11.55 -9.29 1.11
CA ASN A 51 -10.54 -9.06 0.07
C ASN A 51 -9.21 -9.79 0.27
N TYR A 52 -9.16 -10.80 1.13
CA TYR A 52 -8.00 -11.70 1.25
C TYR A 52 -8.32 -13.10 0.70
N PRO A 53 -8.66 -13.26 -0.59
CA PRO A 53 -9.02 -14.55 -1.16
C PRO A 53 -7.85 -15.53 -1.10
N GLY A 54 -7.85 -16.40 -0.10
CA GLY A 54 -6.82 -17.43 0.12
C GLY A 54 -5.98 -17.27 1.39
N VAL A 55 -6.18 -16.23 2.19
CA VAL A 55 -5.45 -16.01 3.47
C VAL A 55 -6.33 -16.30 4.69
N GLY A 56 -7.64 -16.15 4.54
CA GLY A 56 -8.63 -16.36 5.59
C GLY A 56 -9.39 -15.09 5.93
N LYS A 57 -10.41 -15.22 6.80
CA LYS A 57 -11.21 -14.06 7.24
C LYS A 57 -10.43 -13.23 8.24
N VAL A 58 -10.46 -11.90 8.08
CA VAL A 58 -9.91 -10.95 9.06
C VAL A 58 -10.95 -10.69 10.16
N LYS A 59 -10.50 -10.55 11.41
CA LYS A 59 -11.32 -10.17 12.56
C LYS A 59 -12.00 -8.81 12.30
N GLN A 60 -13.25 -8.68 12.68
CA GLN A 60 -14.01 -7.44 12.50
C GLN A 60 -13.27 -6.25 13.14
N GLY A 61 -13.08 -5.17 12.39
CA GLY A 61 -12.38 -3.95 12.84
C GLY A 61 -10.86 -4.07 13.00
N ALA A 62 -10.26 -5.22 12.67
CA ALA A 62 -8.82 -5.42 12.76
C ALA A 62 -8.06 -4.96 11.51
N ALA A 63 -8.74 -4.76 10.38
CA ALA A 63 -8.13 -4.24 9.16
C ALA A 63 -7.62 -2.80 9.37
N ARG A 64 -6.47 -2.51 8.79
CA ARG A 64 -5.79 -1.22 8.82
C ARG A 64 -5.20 -0.94 7.46
N TRP A 65 -4.97 0.34 7.16
CA TRP A 65 -4.27 0.78 5.97
C TRP A 65 -3.05 1.63 6.35
N GLY A 66 -2.12 1.79 5.41
CA GLY A 66 -0.80 2.39 5.65
C GLY A 66 0.33 1.37 5.59
N PHE A 67 1.50 1.83 5.17
CA PHE A 67 2.73 1.05 5.07
C PHE A 67 3.46 0.93 6.42
N ALA A 68 4.25 -0.13 6.61
CA ALA A 68 5.29 -0.14 7.64
C ALA A 68 6.49 0.70 7.18
N LEU A 69 7.13 1.45 8.09
CA LEU A 69 8.28 2.32 7.81
C LEU A 69 9.51 1.86 8.60
N TYR A 70 10.56 1.49 7.88
CA TYR A 70 11.83 1.03 8.43
C TYR A 70 12.88 2.13 8.47
N ARG A 71 13.61 2.20 9.60
CA ARG A 71 14.84 2.99 9.71
C ARG A 71 16.05 2.12 9.42
N CYS A 72 16.85 2.50 8.43
CA CYS A 72 18.03 1.72 8.01
C CYS A 72 19.37 2.42 8.29
N THR A 73 19.37 3.59 8.95
CA THR A 73 20.59 4.26 9.37
C THR A 73 20.42 4.90 10.75
N TYR A 74 21.39 4.66 11.63
CA TYR A 74 21.37 5.08 13.03
C TYR A 74 22.53 6.03 13.39
N ALA A 75 23.24 6.55 12.39
CA ALA A 75 24.22 7.60 12.62
C ALA A 75 23.54 8.86 13.20
N GLU A 76 24.06 9.38 14.31
CA GLU A 76 23.47 10.50 15.07
C GLU A 76 23.16 11.73 14.20
N LYS A 77 23.99 12.00 13.17
CA LYS A 77 23.79 13.11 12.24
C LYS A 77 22.44 13.05 11.50
N TYR A 78 21.82 11.87 11.39
CA TYR A 78 20.54 11.68 10.71
C TYR A 78 19.32 11.61 11.63
N ASP A 79 19.50 11.67 12.96
CA ASP A 79 18.38 11.56 13.92
C ASP A 79 17.32 12.65 13.72
N SER A 80 17.75 13.89 13.44
CA SER A 80 16.84 15.01 13.21
C SER A 80 16.10 14.88 11.89
N ALA A 81 16.77 14.41 10.83
CA ALA A 81 16.16 14.16 9.53
C ALA A 81 15.14 13.01 9.61
N TRP A 82 15.47 11.93 10.34
CA TRP A 82 14.54 10.81 10.57
C TRP A 82 13.27 11.25 11.28
N LYS A 83 13.38 12.01 12.38
CA LYS A 83 12.21 12.55 13.10
C LYS A 83 11.33 13.40 12.18
N ARG A 84 11.94 14.32 11.42
CA ARG A 84 11.22 15.15 10.44
C ARG A 84 10.53 14.32 9.35
N LEU A 85 11.16 13.24 8.87
CA LEU A 85 10.56 12.34 7.87
C LEU A 85 9.31 11.64 8.42
N VAL A 86 9.40 11.07 9.62
CA VAL A 86 8.26 10.40 10.30
C VAL A 86 7.13 11.40 10.55
N GLU A 87 7.45 12.57 11.10
CA GLU A 87 6.49 13.65 11.35
C GLU A 87 5.83 14.13 10.05
N LEU A 88 6.59 14.24 8.96
CA LEU A 88 6.07 14.66 7.66
C LEU A 88 5.02 13.69 7.12
N ILE A 89 5.28 12.37 7.18
CA ILE A 89 4.29 11.35 6.77
C ILE A 89 3.04 11.43 7.67
N GLN A 90 3.24 11.48 8.99
CA GLN A 90 2.15 11.50 9.96
C GLN A 90 1.29 12.76 9.86
N ALA A 91 1.88 13.92 9.59
CA ALA A 91 1.15 15.17 9.41
C ALA A 91 0.46 15.25 8.03
N HIS A 92 1.06 14.63 7.01
CA HIS A 92 0.50 14.61 5.66
C HIS A 92 -0.86 13.90 5.62
N VAL A 93 -0.99 12.76 6.30
CA VAL A 93 -2.23 11.95 6.27
C VAL A 93 -3.49 12.73 6.66
N PRO A 94 -3.63 13.27 7.89
CA PRO A 94 -4.84 13.98 8.28
C PRO A 94 -5.10 15.23 7.43
N SER A 95 -4.06 16.00 7.07
CA SER A 95 -4.20 17.17 6.18
C SER A 95 -4.79 16.79 4.82
N THR A 96 -4.32 15.70 4.23
CA THR A 96 -4.73 15.26 2.91
C THR A 96 -6.12 14.62 2.94
N LEU A 97 -6.45 13.83 3.97
CA LEU A 97 -7.79 13.29 4.18
C LEU A 97 -8.84 14.39 4.44
N GLU A 98 -8.50 15.46 5.16
CA GLU A 98 -9.40 16.61 5.38
C GLU A 98 -9.77 17.30 4.06
N LYS A 99 -8.77 17.57 3.22
CA LYS A 99 -8.94 18.25 1.92
C LYS A 99 -9.80 17.45 0.93
N THR A 100 -9.76 16.13 1.00
CA THR A 100 -10.54 15.24 0.10
C THR A 100 -11.84 14.74 0.71
N GLY A 101 -12.17 15.14 1.96
CA GLY A 101 -13.37 14.71 2.64
C GLY A 101 -13.38 13.24 3.06
N ARG A 102 -12.18 12.64 3.24
CA ARG A 102 -11.97 11.22 3.59
C ARG A 102 -11.47 11.01 5.03
N LEU A 103 -11.86 11.87 5.97
CA LEU A 103 -11.51 11.72 7.38
C LEU A 103 -12.03 10.42 8.02
N ASP A 104 -12.99 9.75 7.37
CA ASP A 104 -13.47 8.40 7.74
C ASP A 104 -12.36 7.34 7.71
N LEU A 105 -11.30 7.55 6.92
CA LEU A 105 -10.15 6.65 6.84
C LEU A 105 -9.16 6.83 7.99
N LEU A 106 -9.16 7.98 8.68
CA LEU A 106 -8.16 8.29 9.69
C LEU A 106 -8.14 7.29 10.88
N PRO A 107 -9.28 6.81 11.42
CA PRO A 107 -9.29 5.85 12.52
C PRO A 107 -8.67 4.47 12.21
N THR A 108 -8.57 4.12 10.92
CA THR A 108 -8.01 2.84 10.46
C THR A 108 -6.62 2.99 9.83
N HIS A 109 -6.09 4.22 9.77
CA HIS A 109 -4.70 4.46 9.38
C HIS A 109 -3.77 3.96 10.48
N ASP A 110 -2.71 3.28 10.07
CA ASP A 110 -1.65 2.82 10.94
C ASP A 110 -0.33 2.83 10.18
N LEU A 111 0.64 3.60 10.68
CA LEU A 111 2.02 3.70 10.19
C LEU A 111 2.97 3.08 11.24
N PRO A 112 3.17 1.75 11.22
CA PRO A 112 4.14 1.09 12.08
C PRO A 112 5.55 1.60 11.78
N VAL A 113 6.16 2.31 12.74
CA VAL A 113 7.55 2.76 12.67
C VAL A 113 8.43 1.68 13.31
N ILE A 114 9.37 1.13 12.54
CA ILE A 114 10.22 0.01 12.94
C ILE A 114 11.65 0.53 13.08
N GLU A 115 12.06 0.66 14.34
CA GLU A 115 13.41 1.03 14.75
C GLU A 115 14.06 -0.14 15.51
N ASP A 116 15.00 -0.79 14.84
CA ASP A 116 15.91 -1.79 15.42
C ASP A 116 17.34 -1.43 14.97
N PRO A 117 18.26 -1.08 15.89
CA PRO A 117 19.65 -0.77 15.56
C PRO A 117 20.38 -1.86 14.77
N LYS A 118 19.91 -3.12 14.78
CA LYS A 118 20.45 -4.19 13.94
C LYS A 118 20.23 -3.96 12.44
N LEU A 119 19.32 -3.05 12.09
CA LEU A 119 19.03 -2.65 10.71
C LEU A 119 19.93 -1.49 10.23
N ASP A 120 20.92 -1.07 11.03
CA ASP A 120 21.90 -0.08 10.58
C ASP A 120 22.70 -0.62 9.39
N GLY A 121 22.60 0.06 8.24
CA GLY A 121 23.21 -0.38 6.99
C GLY A 121 22.49 -1.55 6.31
N ALA A 122 21.27 -1.90 6.73
CA ALA A 122 20.48 -2.96 6.11
C ALA A 122 20.23 -2.69 4.62
N THR A 123 20.42 -3.72 3.80
CA THR A 123 20.12 -3.68 2.37
C THR A 123 18.62 -3.82 2.11
N SER A 124 18.19 -3.54 0.89
CA SER A 124 16.83 -3.85 0.43
C SER A 124 16.45 -5.33 0.66
N HIS A 125 17.42 -6.25 0.61
CA HIS A 125 17.18 -7.67 0.80
C HIS A 125 16.93 -8.02 2.27
N ASP A 126 17.71 -7.43 3.18
CA ASP A 126 17.53 -7.60 4.63
C ASP A 126 16.17 -7.06 5.09
N ILE A 127 15.79 -5.88 4.57
CA ILE A 127 14.48 -5.29 4.87
C ILE A 127 13.33 -6.14 4.31
N ARG A 128 13.48 -6.74 3.13
CA ARG A 128 12.48 -7.64 2.55
C ARG A 128 12.26 -8.88 3.42
N GLU A 129 13.33 -9.48 3.93
CA GLU A 129 13.24 -10.61 4.84
C GLU A 129 12.55 -10.22 6.15
N HIS A 130 12.99 -9.12 6.77
CA HIS A 130 12.38 -8.63 8.01
C HIS A 130 10.90 -8.27 7.81
N PHE A 131 10.55 -7.62 6.70
CA PHE A 131 9.18 -7.26 6.37
C PHE A 131 8.30 -8.48 6.09
N THR A 132 8.87 -9.55 5.52
CA THR A 132 8.17 -10.83 5.38
C THR A 132 7.77 -11.35 6.75
N GLN A 133 8.72 -11.45 7.69
CA GLN A 133 8.46 -11.91 9.06
C GLN A 133 7.48 -11.01 9.82
N TRP A 134 7.59 -9.69 9.65
CA TRP A 134 6.65 -8.72 10.20
C TRP A 134 5.24 -8.97 9.69
N THR A 135 5.08 -9.10 8.37
CA THR A 135 3.81 -9.42 7.72
C THR A 135 3.24 -10.72 8.28
N GLU A 136 4.11 -11.72 8.48
CA GLU A 136 3.68 -12.99 9.03
C GLU A 136 3.05 -12.84 10.42
N THR A 137 3.75 -12.11 11.27
CA THR A 137 3.31 -11.83 12.63
C THR A 137 2.01 -11.02 12.66
N GLN A 138 1.86 -10.01 11.80
CA GLN A 138 0.63 -9.21 11.74
C GLN A 138 -0.58 -10.02 11.27
N LEU A 139 -0.42 -10.81 10.20
CA LEU A 139 -1.50 -11.66 9.70
C LEU A 139 -1.98 -12.64 10.77
N ALA A 140 -1.06 -13.29 11.48
CA ALA A 140 -1.42 -14.21 12.57
C ALA A 140 -2.25 -13.53 13.69
N ARG A 141 -2.08 -12.22 13.89
CA ARG A 141 -2.85 -11.45 14.89
C ARG A 141 -4.25 -11.10 14.40
N ILE A 142 -4.40 -10.74 13.13
CA ILE A 142 -5.67 -10.18 12.61
C ILE A 142 -6.59 -11.24 11.99
N LEU A 143 -6.09 -12.41 11.59
CA LEU A 143 -6.90 -13.49 11.03
C LEU A 143 -7.75 -14.17 12.11
N VAL A 144 -8.96 -14.57 11.74
CA VAL A 144 -9.88 -15.37 12.59
C VAL A 144 -9.32 -16.77 12.81
N ASP A 145 -8.77 -17.39 11.76
CA ASP A 145 -8.07 -18.66 11.83
C ASP A 145 -6.67 -18.53 11.20
N PRO A 146 -5.62 -18.38 12.02
CA PRO A 146 -4.24 -18.29 11.54
C PRO A 146 -3.74 -19.54 10.82
N THR A 147 -4.38 -20.70 11.00
CA THR A 147 -3.96 -21.96 10.36
C THR A 147 -4.39 -22.05 8.90
N THR A 148 -5.36 -21.23 8.46
CA THR A 148 -5.72 -21.12 7.04
C THR A 148 -4.52 -20.65 6.17
N ARG A 149 -3.52 -20.01 6.80
CA ARG A 149 -2.25 -19.58 6.21
C ARG A 149 -1.37 -20.72 5.66
N THR A 150 -1.37 -21.88 6.32
CA THR A 150 -0.35 -22.92 6.08
C THR A 150 -0.56 -23.66 4.76
N GLY A 151 -1.77 -23.71 4.21
CA GLY A 151 -2.04 -24.48 2.99
C GLY A 151 -1.54 -23.86 1.68
N ARG A 152 -1.46 -22.52 1.58
CA ARG A 152 -1.16 -21.81 0.31
C ARG A 152 0.17 -21.07 0.26
N MET A 153 0.76 -20.71 1.40
CA MET A 153 2.07 -20.02 1.44
C MET A 153 3.28 -20.99 1.48
N GLN A 154 3.07 -22.27 1.79
CA GLN A 154 4.15 -23.23 2.08
C GLN A 154 4.95 -23.73 0.87
N ASN A 155 4.57 -23.44 -0.37
CA ASN A 155 5.29 -23.91 -1.56
C ASN A 155 5.42 -22.84 -2.66
N PRO A 156 6.33 -21.87 -2.55
CA PRO A 156 6.74 -21.05 -3.69
C PRO A 156 7.50 -21.89 -4.75
N THR A 157 8.15 -22.99 -4.34
CA THR A 157 9.01 -23.82 -5.21
C THR A 157 8.27 -24.78 -6.13
N ALA A 158 7.03 -25.17 -5.80
CA ALA A 158 6.20 -25.97 -6.71
C ALA A 158 5.70 -25.17 -7.93
N PHE A 159 5.81 -23.84 -7.88
CA PHE A 159 5.41 -22.94 -8.97
C PHE A 159 6.49 -22.83 -10.06
N ALA A 160 7.76 -22.95 -9.67
CA ALA A 160 8.90 -22.81 -10.57
C ALA A 160 9.15 -24.05 -11.46
N THR A 161 8.55 -25.21 -11.14
CA THR A 161 8.83 -26.48 -11.83
C THR A 161 7.79 -26.86 -12.90
N GLY A 162 6.76 -26.04 -13.15
CA GLY A 162 5.83 -26.24 -14.28
C GLY A 162 5.01 -27.54 -14.27
N LEU A 163 5.00 -28.29 -13.17
CA LEU A 163 4.36 -29.62 -13.07
C LEU A 163 3.05 -29.62 -12.26
N GLY A 164 2.42 -28.47 -12.05
CA GLY A 164 1.10 -28.34 -11.41
C GLY A 164 -0.04 -28.09 -12.42
N PRO A 165 -1.31 -28.42 -12.09
CA PRO A 165 -2.45 -28.17 -12.96
C PRO A 165 -2.54 -26.68 -13.33
N ARG A 166 -3.00 -26.39 -14.56
CA ARG A 166 -3.18 -25.05 -15.19
C ARG A 166 -4.17 -24.12 -14.44
N THR A 167 -3.97 -23.87 -13.16
CA THR A 167 -4.49 -22.69 -12.48
C THR A 167 -3.30 -21.77 -12.30
N VAL A 168 -3.20 -20.72 -13.12
CA VAL A 168 -2.24 -19.62 -12.89
C VAL A 168 -2.48 -19.11 -11.46
N PRO A 169 -1.61 -19.43 -10.48
CA PRO A 169 -1.87 -19.00 -9.13
C PRO A 169 -1.26 -17.60 -9.07
N TYR A 170 -2.14 -16.60 -9.05
CA TYR A 170 -1.74 -15.20 -8.96
C TYR A 170 -0.65 -15.02 -7.89
N PRO A 171 0.41 -14.23 -8.16
CA PRO A 171 1.45 -13.97 -7.17
C PRO A 171 0.83 -13.49 -5.85
N LEU A 172 1.46 -13.77 -4.71
CA LEU A 172 0.96 -13.40 -3.38
C LEU A 172 0.66 -11.89 -3.26
N GLN A 173 1.29 -11.07 -4.12
CA GLN A 173 0.97 -9.66 -4.38
C GLN A 173 -0.53 -9.42 -4.63
N ASN A 174 -1.26 -10.35 -5.24
CA ASN A 174 -2.69 -10.15 -5.56
C ASN A 174 -3.60 -10.47 -4.38
N ILE A 175 -3.05 -10.95 -3.26
CA ILE A 175 -3.84 -11.58 -2.19
C ILE A 175 -3.82 -10.74 -0.91
N LEU A 176 -2.73 -10.04 -0.61
CA LEU A 176 -2.52 -9.41 0.70
C LEU A 176 -2.67 -7.88 0.72
N GLY A 177 -2.87 -7.25 -0.44
CA GLY A 177 -3.01 -5.79 -0.56
C GLY A 177 -1.74 -5.00 -0.16
N PRO A 178 -1.75 -3.67 -0.35
CA PRO A 178 -0.57 -2.82 -0.25
C PRO A 178 0.12 -2.90 1.10
N ARG A 179 -0.66 -2.95 2.20
CA ARG A 179 -0.15 -3.00 3.58
C ARG A 179 0.82 -4.14 3.84
N PHE A 180 0.62 -5.27 3.18
CA PHE A 180 1.38 -6.49 3.42
C PHE A 180 2.32 -6.84 2.26
N ASN A 181 2.12 -6.25 1.08
CA ASN A 181 2.99 -6.45 -0.07
C ASN A 181 4.11 -5.43 -0.16
N TYR A 182 3.93 -4.23 0.41
CA TYR A 182 4.91 -3.17 0.33
C TYR A 182 5.22 -2.55 1.69
N CYS A 183 6.47 -2.14 1.87
CA CYS A 183 6.88 -1.33 3.01
C CYS A 183 7.74 -0.15 2.56
N LEU A 184 7.86 0.83 3.43
CA LEU A 184 8.77 1.95 3.28
C LEU A 184 10.07 1.67 4.03
N PHE A 185 11.20 2.12 3.50
CA PHE A 185 12.45 2.14 4.24
C PHE A 185 13.26 3.39 3.91
N ALA A 186 13.94 3.92 4.94
CA ALA A 186 14.74 5.13 4.83
C ALA A 186 16.21 4.80 5.09
N ASP A 187 17.02 4.96 4.06
CA ASP A 187 18.47 4.97 4.14
C ASP A 187 19.01 6.40 4.21
N GLU A 188 20.33 6.55 4.18
CA GLU A 188 20.98 7.86 4.23
C GLU A 188 20.52 8.83 3.13
N ILE A 189 20.27 8.34 1.91
CA ILE A 189 19.81 9.19 0.80
C ILE A 189 18.42 9.74 1.09
N CYS A 190 17.52 8.91 1.62
CA CYS A 190 16.19 9.36 2.03
C CYS A 190 16.28 10.47 3.09
N LEU A 191 17.18 10.32 4.07
CA LEU A 191 17.33 11.29 5.15
C LEU A 191 18.02 12.58 4.71
N GLU A 192 19.01 12.50 3.83
CA GLU A 192 19.63 13.68 3.20
C GLU A 192 18.65 14.45 2.33
N SER A 193 17.70 13.75 1.67
CA SER A 193 16.68 14.39 0.83
C SER A 193 15.79 15.37 1.62
N MET A 194 15.70 15.23 2.95
CA MET A 194 14.96 16.17 3.80
C MET A 194 15.53 17.60 3.73
N ASP A 195 16.83 17.73 3.51
CA ASP A 195 17.52 19.02 3.43
C ASP A 195 17.87 19.39 1.98
N GLU A 196 18.22 18.40 1.16
CA GLU A 196 18.66 18.60 -0.24
C GLU A 196 17.48 18.70 -1.23
N MET A 197 16.31 18.18 -0.86
CA MET A 197 15.08 18.18 -1.68
C MET A 197 13.86 18.63 -0.85
N PRO A 198 13.89 19.82 -0.22
CA PRO A 198 12.89 20.20 0.79
C PRO A 198 11.46 20.32 0.25
N SER A 199 11.28 20.53 -1.06
CA SER A 199 9.96 20.57 -1.70
C SER A 199 9.37 19.19 -1.93
N SER A 200 10.20 18.15 -1.98
CA SER A 200 9.78 16.80 -2.35
C SER A 200 10.77 15.74 -1.85
N PRO A 201 10.98 15.63 -0.52
CA PRO A 201 11.82 14.58 0.03
C PRO A 201 11.26 13.21 -0.33
N VAL A 202 12.13 12.20 -0.35
CA VAL A 202 11.81 10.86 -0.82
C VAL A 202 12.02 9.82 0.28
N VAL A 203 11.30 8.71 0.13
CA VAL A 203 11.49 7.47 0.88
C VAL A 203 11.49 6.31 -0.11
N LYS A 204 12.14 5.19 0.20
CA LYS A 204 12.06 4.01 -0.66
C LYS A 204 10.82 3.20 -0.36
N LEU A 205 10.12 2.80 -1.41
CA LEU A 205 9.01 1.84 -1.39
C LEU A 205 9.54 0.50 -1.88
N LEU A 206 9.37 -0.56 -1.08
CA LEU A 206 9.91 -1.89 -1.33
C LEU A 206 8.80 -2.90 -1.59
N ASN A 207 8.98 -3.76 -2.60
CA ASN A 207 8.12 -4.90 -2.90
C ASN A 207 8.61 -6.15 -2.17
N ARG A 208 7.75 -6.74 -1.32
CA ARG A 208 8.06 -7.91 -0.49
C ARG A 208 8.37 -9.15 -1.31
N ASP A 209 7.62 -9.38 -2.39
CA ASP A 209 7.68 -10.65 -3.14
C ASP A 209 8.58 -10.54 -4.39
N TRP A 210 9.28 -9.42 -4.56
CA TRP A 210 10.23 -9.28 -5.65
C TRP A 210 11.37 -10.30 -5.51
N VAL A 211 11.66 -11.00 -6.61
CA VAL A 211 12.69 -12.03 -6.67
C VAL A 211 13.81 -11.52 -7.55
N ARG A 212 15.03 -11.46 -6.99
CA ARG A 212 16.21 -11.05 -7.73
C ARG A 212 16.44 -11.96 -8.94
N PRO A 213 16.58 -11.40 -10.16
CA PRO A 213 17.00 -12.15 -11.33
C PRO A 213 18.34 -12.85 -11.09
N ARG A 214 18.53 -14.07 -11.60
CA ARG A 214 19.75 -14.86 -11.34
C ARG A 214 20.92 -14.41 -12.21
N THR A 215 20.63 -13.89 -13.40
CA THR A 215 21.62 -13.48 -14.38
C THR A 215 21.19 -12.21 -15.12
N ALA A 216 22.15 -11.46 -15.66
CA ALA A 216 21.87 -10.32 -16.54
C ALA A 216 21.04 -10.72 -17.77
N ARG A 217 21.19 -11.96 -18.25
CA ARG A 217 20.37 -12.51 -19.35
C ARG A 217 18.90 -12.65 -18.98
N ASP A 218 18.59 -12.88 -17.71
CA ASP A 218 17.19 -12.96 -17.22
C ASP A 218 16.51 -11.59 -17.22
N VAL A 219 17.29 -10.50 -17.16
CA VAL A 219 16.81 -9.10 -17.21
C VAL A 219 16.70 -8.62 -18.66
N LEU A 220 17.77 -8.81 -19.44
CA LEU A 220 17.98 -8.17 -20.74
C LEU A 220 17.34 -8.93 -21.92
N GLY A 221 17.03 -10.22 -21.74
CA GLY A 221 16.69 -11.08 -22.87
C GLY A 221 17.84 -11.22 -23.90
N PRO A 222 17.65 -11.97 -24.99
CA PRO A 222 18.73 -12.28 -25.92
C PRO A 222 19.16 -11.11 -26.83
N ASN A 223 18.35 -10.05 -26.95
CA ASN A 223 18.50 -8.99 -27.96
C ASN A 223 18.69 -7.58 -27.38
N SER A 224 18.96 -7.44 -26.09
CA SER A 224 19.12 -6.14 -25.45
C SER A 224 20.48 -5.49 -25.77
N GLU A 225 20.46 -4.16 -25.86
CA GLU A 225 21.62 -3.30 -26.04
C GLU A 225 22.26 -2.83 -24.72
N TYR A 226 21.58 -3.05 -23.59
CA TYR A 226 22.06 -2.71 -22.25
C TYR A 226 23.24 -3.57 -21.81
N LYS A 227 24.11 -3.00 -20.98
CA LYS A 227 25.33 -3.61 -20.47
C LYS A 227 25.14 -4.04 -19.02
N ILE A 228 25.93 -5.02 -18.59
CA ILE A 228 26.07 -5.34 -17.16
C ILE A 228 26.65 -4.10 -16.50
N CYS A 229 25.97 -3.60 -15.47
CA CYS A 229 26.43 -2.44 -14.75
C CYS A 229 27.62 -2.85 -13.87
N ASP A 230 28.79 -2.26 -14.12
CA ASP A 230 29.96 -2.33 -13.24
C ASP A 230 30.04 -1.12 -12.29
N ASP A 231 29.14 -0.14 -12.46
CA ASP A 231 29.19 1.16 -11.82
C ASP A 231 28.04 1.45 -10.83
N HIS A 232 28.36 2.32 -9.88
CA HIS A 232 27.53 2.69 -8.73
C HIS A 232 26.37 3.64 -9.08
N GLY A 233 26.03 3.83 -10.37
CA GLY A 233 24.98 4.76 -10.81
C GLY A 233 23.58 4.16 -10.81
N TYR A 234 23.49 2.85 -11.02
CA TYR A 234 22.24 2.09 -11.14
C TYR A 234 22.02 1.27 -9.88
N HIS A 235 21.52 1.94 -8.85
CA HIS A 235 21.36 1.35 -7.51
C HIS A 235 20.63 0.00 -7.57
N ASP A 236 21.26 -1.03 -7.00
CA ASP A 236 20.82 -2.43 -6.92
C ASP A 236 20.53 -3.15 -8.28
N GLY A 237 20.83 -2.51 -9.42
CA GLY A 237 20.65 -3.07 -10.76
C GLY A 237 21.76 -4.03 -11.17
N ILE A 238 21.42 -5.03 -11.98
CA ILE A 238 22.36 -5.90 -12.68
C ILE A 238 22.83 -5.22 -13.98
N THR A 239 22.03 -4.30 -14.54
CA THR A 239 22.25 -3.70 -15.86
C THR A 239 22.14 -2.17 -15.79
N ASP A 240 22.61 -1.50 -16.84
CA ASP A 240 22.44 -0.06 -17.05
C ASP A 240 21.06 0.32 -17.64
N ASP A 241 20.11 -0.63 -17.62
CA ASP A 241 18.72 -0.40 -18.03
C ASP A 241 17.99 0.43 -16.97
N PRO A 242 17.63 1.70 -17.22
CA PRO A 242 16.96 2.53 -16.23
C PRO A 242 15.63 1.93 -15.75
N ASP A 243 14.99 1.08 -16.55
CA ASP A 243 13.71 0.44 -16.25
C ASP A 243 13.83 -0.90 -15.51
N GLU A 244 15.05 -1.38 -15.21
CA GLU A 244 15.24 -2.65 -14.49
C GLU A 244 14.55 -2.61 -13.11
N ASP A 245 13.59 -3.50 -12.89
CA ASP A 245 12.94 -3.68 -11.59
C ASP A 245 13.89 -4.32 -10.57
N VAL A 246 14.32 -3.56 -9.57
CA VAL A 246 15.19 -3.99 -8.46
C VAL A 246 14.40 -4.27 -7.17
N GLY A 247 13.08 -4.27 -7.25
CA GLY A 247 12.16 -4.58 -6.16
C GLY A 247 11.99 -3.45 -5.15
N TRP A 248 12.45 -2.25 -5.48
CA TRP A 248 12.18 -1.02 -4.76
C TRP A 248 12.25 0.20 -5.69
N MET A 249 11.56 1.28 -5.32
CA MET A 249 11.60 2.57 -6.02
C MET A 249 11.63 3.73 -5.03
N TYR A 250 12.06 4.93 -5.46
CA TYR A 250 11.86 6.13 -4.66
C TYR A 250 10.42 6.65 -4.82
N MET A 251 9.82 7.05 -3.70
CA MET A 251 8.50 7.64 -3.64
C MET A 251 8.62 9.01 -2.95
N PRO A 252 8.12 10.11 -3.56
CA PRO A 252 7.95 11.36 -2.85
C PRO A 252 7.05 11.18 -1.64
N VAL A 253 7.45 11.71 -0.49
CA VAL A 253 6.72 11.52 0.78
C VAL A 253 5.26 12.02 0.68
N HIS A 254 5.02 13.09 -0.09
CA HIS A 254 3.69 13.65 -0.29
C HIS A 254 2.75 12.78 -1.16
N CYS A 255 3.25 11.70 -1.77
CA CYS A 255 2.43 10.76 -2.55
C CYS A 255 2.04 9.51 -1.72
N TYR A 256 2.29 9.49 -0.40
CA TYR A 256 2.08 8.34 0.47
C TYR A 256 0.70 7.66 0.31
N ILE A 257 -0.38 8.45 0.32
CA ILE A 257 -1.74 7.91 0.23
C ILE A 257 -2.04 7.42 -1.19
N ASP A 258 -1.60 8.18 -2.20
CA ASP A 258 -1.82 7.85 -3.61
C ASP A 258 -1.15 6.53 -3.99
N TYR A 259 0.08 6.28 -3.54
CA TYR A 259 0.75 5.01 -3.77
C TYR A 259 0.06 3.87 -3.01
N PHE A 260 -0.40 4.09 -1.78
CA PHE A 260 -1.12 3.05 -1.06
C PHE A 260 -2.41 2.65 -1.80
N ASP A 261 -3.20 3.62 -2.25
CA ASP A 261 -4.44 3.36 -2.98
C ASP A 261 -4.19 2.70 -4.34
N ARG A 262 -3.17 3.16 -5.06
CA ARG A 262 -2.85 2.69 -6.41
C ARG A 262 -2.31 1.26 -6.41
N LEU A 263 -1.44 0.93 -5.46
CA LEU A 263 -0.81 -0.40 -5.35
C LEU A 263 -1.75 -1.52 -4.88
N MET A 264 -3.05 -1.23 -4.76
CA MET A 264 -4.09 -2.26 -4.69
C MET A 264 -4.17 -3.06 -5.98
N GLU A 265 -3.82 -2.44 -7.11
CA GLU A 265 -3.71 -3.12 -8.39
C GLU A 265 -2.24 -3.50 -8.66
N PRO A 266 -1.91 -4.79 -8.82
CA PRO A 266 -0.52 -5.25 -8.96
C PRO A 266 0.22 -4.62 -10.15
N MET A 267 -0.49 -4.42 -11.28
CA MET A 267 0.09 -3.81 -12.49
C MET A 267 0.49 -2.35 -12.29
N ASP A 268 0.01 -1.69 -11.23
CA ASP A 268 0.39 -0.31 -10.97
C ASP A 268 1.79 -0.18 -10.41
N TRP A 269 2.41 -1.26 -9.91
CA TRP A 269 3.84 -1.26 -9.61
C TRP A 269 4.64 -0.94 -10.87
N ASP A 270 4.46 -1.72 -11.93
CA ASP A 270 5.20 -1.56 -13.19
C ASP A 270 4.98 -0.17 -13.82
N HIS A 271 3.76 0.36 -13.74
CA HIS A 271 3.46 1.70 -14.27
C HIS A 271 4.00 2.86 -13.41
N ALA A 272 4.19 2.64 -12.11
CA ALA A 272 4.71 3.64 -11.19
C ALA A 272 6.22 3.50 -10.96
N TYR A 273 6.79 2.36 -11.36
CA TYR A 273 8.17 1.99 -11.10
C TYR A 273 9.13 3.03 -11.66
N ARG A 274 10.00 3.55 -10.78
CA ARG A 274 11.04 4.52 -11.13
C ARG A 274 12.27 4.30 -10.27
N ARG A 275 13.44 4.31 -10.91
CA ARG A 275 14.73 4.34 -10.23
C ARG A 275 15.66 5.33 -10.92
N PRO A 276 16.66 5.89 -10.21
CA PRO A 276 17.71 6.64 -10.88
C PRO A 276 18.35 5.80 -12.01
N PRO A 277 18.65 6.40 -13.18
CA PRO A 277 18.63 7.82 -13.49
C PRO A 277 17.28 8.38 -14.01
N GLU A 278 16.26 7.56 -14.22
CA GLU A 278 14.98 8.00 -14.78
C GLU A 278 13.97 8.36 -13.68
N MET A 279 14.00 9.63 -13.28
CA MET A 279 12.93 10.24 -12.49
C MET A 279 12.33 11.39 -13.31
N GLU A 280 11.51 11.05 -14.31
CA GLU A 280 10.73 12.05 -15.05
C GLU A 280 10.01 12.99 -14.04
N MET A 281 10.20 14.29 -14.16
CA MET A 281 9.64 15.39 -13.34
C MET A 281 10.54 15.99 -12.24
N GLN A 282 11.73 15.46 -11.95
CA GLN A 282 12.70 16.17 -11.09
C GLN A 282 14.02 16.36 -11.79
N VAL A 283 14.42 17.63 -11.97
CA VAL A 283 15.75 18.03 -12.47
C VAL A 283 16.89 17.45 -11.60
N MET A 284 16.56 16.95 -10.40
CA MET A 284 17.50 16.53 -9.37
C MET A 284 17.14 15.13 -8.85
N LEU A 285 17.91 14.10 -9.24
CA LEU A 285 17.74 12.71 -8.80
C LEU A 285 18.15 12.52 -7.34
N PRO A 286 17.42 11.76 -6.50
CA PRO A 286 17.87 11.48 -5.13
C PRO A 286 19.35 11.02 -5.09
N GLY A 287 20.16 11.66 -4.24
CA GLY A 287 21.60 11.41 -4.14
C GLY A 287 22.48 12.24 -5.08
N TRP A 288 21.92 13.08 -5.96
CA TRP A 288 22.69 13.93 -6.89
C TRP A 288 23.71 14.84 -6.18
N TRP A 289 23.41 15.28 -4.95
CA TRP A 289 24.28 16.13 -4.13
C TRP A 289 25.62 15.46 -3.81
N ARG A 290 25.65 14.14 -3.61
CA ARG A 290 26.88 13.39 -3.34
C ARG A 290 27.86 13.40 -4.52
N LYS A 291 27.41 13.69 -5.74
CA LYS A 291 28.28 13.80 -6.93
C LYS A 291 29.02 15.13 -7.02
N LYS A 292 28.55 16.18 -6.32
CA LYS A 292 29.20 17.50 -6.30
C LYS A 292 30.48 17.53 -5.47
N GLU A 293 30.65 16.59 -4.56
CA GLU A 293 31.74 16.63 -3.56
C GLU A 293 33.03 15.94 -3.99
N LYS A 294 33.14 15.35 -5.20
CA LYS A 294 34.43 14.87 -5.71
C LYS A 294 35.27 16.07 -6.19
N PRO A 295 36.36 16.45 -5.50
CA PRO A 295 37.30 17.41 -6.07
C PRO A 295 37.96 16.73 -7.28
N VAL A 296 38.12 17.46 -8.36
CA VAL A 296 39.01 17.06 -9.46
C VAL A 296 40.41 16.97 -8.86
N SER A 297 40.91 15.75 -8.66
CA SER A 297 42.30 15.47 -8.30
C SER A 297 43.20 15.63 -9.52
#